data_AF-A0A7G4A5X8-F1
#
_entry.id   AF-A0A7G4A5X8-F1
#
_cell.length_a   1.000
_cell.length_b   1.000
_cell.length_c   1.000
_cell.angle_alpha   90.00
_cell.angle_beta   90.00
_cell.angle_gamma   90.00
#
_symmetry.space_group_name_H-M   'P 1'
#
loop_
_entity.id
_entity.type
_entity.pdbx_description
1 polymer ?
#
loop_
_entity_poly.entity_id
_entity_poly.type
_entity_poly.pdbx_seq_one_letter_code
_entity_poly.pdbx_strand_id
1 'polypeptide(L)'
;MVTKKLIATGVLIYALSTHAWCSPASTEYVKASIDALRTELNAQIKALNTGVGSVQKQVNELPIVTHHIGEVFQGGMVFWVDASQQHGLMVSLADLNGSEGIEWRNGEGGDRTVNAHAKGLGAGENNTRLIVAEQTIDQQEGQFAALLAANYQVSADGMTPCPATITATLACYGGWYLPSVYELVLLHTHLKRMGLGQLADLSYWSSTESSTTEAWLVDFSSGEPSVHEKLTPALVRAIHAF
;
A
#
# COMPACT_ATOMS: atom_id res chain seq x y z
N MET A 1 -89.41 82.16 6.61
CA MET A 1 -89.29 81.92 5.16
C MET A 1 -88.88 80.47 4.97
N VAL A 2 -89.70 79.70 4.26
CA VAL A 2 -89.63 78.25 4.10
C VAL A 2 -88.77 77.90 2.88
N THR A 3 -87.85 76.94 2.99
CA THR A 3 -87.20 76.24 1.85
C THR A 3 -86.79 74.84 2.31
N LYS A 4 -87.59 73.81 2.02
CA LYS A 4 -87.61 72.90 0.85
C LYS A 4 -86.50 71.82 0.86
N LYS A 5 -86.98 70.56 0.79
CA LYS A 5 -86.30 69.25 0.73
C LYS A 5 -85.33 69.11 -0.44
N LEU A 6 -84.34 68.21 -0.30
CA LEU A 6 -83.93 67.29 -1.36
C LEU A 6 -83.43 65.97 -0.78
N ILE A 7 -83.97 64.88 -1.32
CA ILE A 7 -83.63 63.48 -1.07
C ILE A 7 -82.62 63.08 -2.15
N ALA A 8 -81.55 62.39 -1.80
CA ALA A 8 -80.71 61.67 -2.76
C ALA A 8 -80.38 60.27 -2.20
N THR A 9 -80.99 59.27 -2.83
CA THR A 9 -80.72 57.84 -2.71
C THR A 9 -79.37 57.50 -3.35
N GLY A 10 -78.54 56.69 -2.68
CA GLY A 10 -77.24 56.24 -3.17
C GLY A 10 -76.93 54.81 -2.72
N VAL A 11 -76.71 53.94 -3.70
CA VAL A 11 -76.70 52.47 -3.67
C VAL A 11 -75.48 51.84 -2.95
N LEU A 12 -75.75 50.66 -2.37
CA LEU A 12 -74.86 49.62 -1.83
C LEU A 12 -73.63 49.30 -2.72
N ILE A 13 -72.44 49.15 -2.14
CA ILE A 13 -71.43 48.20 -2.64
C ILE A 13 -70.81 47.47 -1.45
N TYR A 14 -71.26 46.23 -1.22
CA TYR A 14 -70.57 45.23 -0.42
C TYR A 14 -69.29 44.82 -1.16
N ALA A 15 -68.13 45.30 -0.73
CA ALA A 15 -66.87 44.66 -1.08
C ALA A 15 -66.63 43.48 -0.12
N LEU A 16 -67.15 42.32 -0.47
CA LEU A 16 -66.71 41.05 0.12
C LEU A 16 -65.25 40.84 -0.31
N SER A 17 -64.31 41.29 0.51
CA SER A 17 -62.93 40.84 0.38
C SER A 17 -62.91 39.34 0.70
N THR A 18 -62.73 38.50 -0.30
CA THR A 18 -62.42 37.08 -0.10
C THR A 18 -60.97 36.98 0.37
N HIS A 19 -60.73 37.40 1.62
CA HIS A 19 -59.65 36.83 2.39
C HIS A 19 -60.07 35.39 2.64
N ALA A 20 -59.51 34.45 1.88
CA ALA A 20 -59.59 33.04 2.25
C ALA A 20 -58.73 32.91 3.52
N TRP A 21 -59.35 33.11 4.69
CA TRP A 21 -58.74 32.79 5.97
C TRP A 21 -58.57 31.28 5.99
N CYS A 22 -57.39 30.80 5.63
CA CYS A 22 -56.98 29.45 5.99
C CYS A 22 -57.20 29.32 7.51
N SER A 23 -57.86 28.26 7.97
CA SER A 23 -58.26 28.17 9.37
C SER A 23 -57.00 28.30 10.24
N PRO A 24 -56.98 29.19 11.24
CA PRO A 24 -55.81 29.40 12.10
C PRO A 24 -55.26 28.09 12.67
N ALA A 25 -56.16 27.15 12.98
CA ALA A 25 -55.85 25.80 13.44
C ALA A 25 -54.99 24.97 12.45
N SER A 26 -55.20 25.12 11.14
CA SER A 26 -54.42 24.39 10.13
C SER A 26 -53.02 24.98 9.93
N THR A 27 -52.87 26.31 9.96
CA THR A 27 -51.56 26.98 9.92
C THR A 27 -50.74 26.72 11.18
N GLU A 28 -51.39 26.68 12.34
CA GLU A 28 -50.74 26.37 13.62
C GLU A 28 -50.27 24.91 13.67
N TYR A 29 -51.08 23.98 13.15
CA TYR A 29 -50.70 22.56 13.03
C TYR A 29 -49.48 22.34 12.11
N VAL A 30 -49.45 23.01 10.95
CA VAL A 30 -48.30 22.93 10.04
C VAL A 30 -47.05 23.51 10.69
N LYS A 31 -47.18 24.65 11.38
CA LYS A 31 -46.06 25.27 12.10
C LYS A 31 -45.51 24.38 13.21
N ALA A 32 -46.39 23.81 14.04
CA ALA A 32 -46.01 22.86 15.08
C ALA A 32 -45.30 21.62 14.51
N SER A 33 -45.77 21.10 13.38
CA SER A 33 -45.14 19.97 12.69
C SER A 33 -43.73 20.32 12.18
N ILE A 34 -43.55 21.51 11.60
CA ILE A 34 -42.24 21.99 11.15
C ILE A 34 -41.28 22.17 12.34
N ASP A 35 -41.74 22.71 13.46
CA ASP A 35 -40.89 22.93 14.64
C ASP A 35 -40.52 21.60 15.33
N ALA A 36 -41.42 20.61 15.33
CA ALA A 36 -41.11 19.26 15.77
C ALA A 36 -40.04 18.61 14.88
N LEU A 37 -40.19 18.69 13.55
CA LEU A 37 -39.18 18.19 12.60
C LEU A 37 -37.83 18.90 12.75
N ARG A 38 -37.81 20.21 12.99
CA ARG A 38 -36.58 20.97 13.26
C ARG A 38 -35.90 20.52 14.54
N THR A 39 -36.68 20.26 15.59
CA THR A 39 -36.15 19.80 16.88
C THR A 39 -35.52 18.42 16.74
N GLU A 40 -36.22 17.50 16.07
CA GLU A 40 -35.71 16.15 15.78
C GLU A 40 -34.45 16.21 14.92
N LEU A 41 -34.46 17.00 13.84
CA LEU A 41 -33.29 17.19 12.98
C LEU A 41 -32.09 17.74 13.77
N ASN A 42 -32.30 18.72 14.65
CA ASN A 42 -31.24 19.27 15.50
C ASN A 42 -30.71 18.24 16.50
N ALA A 43 -31.58 17.39 17.05
CA ALA A 43 -31.18 16.30 17.92
C ALA A 43 -30.32 15.26 17.18
N GLN A 44 -30.73 14.88 15.96
CA GLN A 44 -29.97 13.98 15.09
C GLN A 44 -28.61 14.57 14.70
N ILE A 45 -28.55 15.84 14.31
CA ILE A 45 -27.29 16.53 13.99
C ILE A 45 -26.36 16.54 15.21
N LYS A 46 -26.88 16.81 16.41
CA LYS A 46 -26.09 16.80 17.63
C LYS A 46 -25.54 15.40 17.96
N ALA A 47 -26.36 14.36 17.80
CA ALA A 47 -25.93 12.98 17.99
C ALA A 47 -24.83 12.60 16.99
N LEU A 48 -24.99 12.96 15.71
CA LEU A 48 -23.99 12.75 14.66
C LEU A 48 -22.67 13.46 14.98
N ASN A 49 -22.72 14.75 15.33
CA ASN A 49 -21.52 15.51 15.67
C ASN A 49 -20.78 14.92 16.88
N THR A 50 -21.52 14.41 17.87
CA THR A 50 -20.93 13.72 19.02
C THR A 50 -20.27 12.40 18.59
N GLY A 51 -20.94 11.63 17.74
CA GLY A 51 -20.40 10.39 17.15
C GLY A 51 -19.12 10.64 16.36
N VAL A 52 -19.11 11.63 15.46
CA VAL A 52 -17.92 12.03 14.69
C VAL A 52 -16.78 12.44 15.62
N GLY A 53 -17.07 13.22 16.66
CA GLY A 53 -16.07 13.60 17.66
C GLY A 53 -15.46 12.40 18.41
N SER A 54 -16.26 11.38 18.74
CA SER A 54 -15.75 10.16 19.38
C SER A 54 -14.88 9.32 18.44
N VAL A 55 -15.28 9.15 17.18
CA VAL A 55 -14.50 8.42 16.18
C VAL A 55 -13.18 9.14 15.90
N GLN A 56 -13.19 10.47 15.79
CA GLN A 56 -11.98 11.25 15.58
C GLN A 56 -10.98 11.07 16.73
N LYS A 57 -11.45 11.00 17.97
CA LYS A 57 -10.58 10.70 19.11
C LYS A 57 -9.95 9.31 18.99
N GLN A 58 -10.74 8.30 18.66
CA GLN A 58 -10.23 6.93 18.48
C GLN A 58 -9.16 6.86 17.38
N VAL A 59 -9.37 7.55 16.25
CA VAL A 59 -8.38 7.61 15.16
C VAL A 59 -7.09 8.29 15.61
N ASN A 60 -7.19 9.39 16.37
CA ASN A 60 -6.02 10.13 16.84
C ASN A 60 -5.21 9.37 17.90
N GLU A 61 -5.81 8.39 18.58
CA GLU A 61 -5.17 7.56 19.60
C GLU A 61 -4.49 6.31 19.01
N LEU A 62 -4.68 6.01 17.72
CA LEU A 62 -4.02 4.88 17.08
C LEU A 62 -2.50 5.12 17.00
N PRO A 63 -1.67 4.16 17.44
CA PRO A 63 -0.23 4.28 17.33
C PRO A 63 0.19 4.26 15.86
N ILE A 64 0.77 5.35 15.39
CA ILE A 64 1.42 5.42 14.07
C ILE A 64 2.86 4.98 14.26
N VAL A 65 3.21 3.83 13.68
CA VAL A 65 4.59 3.34 13.65
C VAL A 65 5.25 3.88 12.39
N THR A 66 6.31 4.65 12.55
CA THR A 66 7.08 5.20 11.42
C THR A 66 8.44 4.53 11.33
N HIS A 67 8.90 4.31 10.10
CA HIS A 67 10.14 3.65 9.76
C HIS A 67 11.09 4.59 9.01
N HIS A 68 12.39 4.29 9.08
CA HIS A 68 13.41 5.06 8.37
C HIS A 68 14.47 4.16 7.71
N ILE A 69 15.14 4.67 6.69
CA ILE A 69 16.22 3.96 5.99
C ILE A 69 17.34 3.60 7.00
N GLY A 70 17.85 2.38 6.90
CA GLY A 70 18.89 1.81 7.77
C GLY A 70 18.38 1.17 9.05
N GLU A 71 17.09 1.29 9.37
CA GLU A 71 16.46 0.57 10.49
C GLU A 71 16.45 -0.93 10.24
N VAL A 72 16.68 -1.74 11.28
CA VAL A 72 16.40 -3.17 11.22
C VAL A 72 14.97 -3.43 11.70
N PHE A 73 14.14 -3.95 10.80
CA PHE A 73 12.73 -4.24 11.04
C PHE A 73 12.40 -5.61 10.45
N GLN A 74 11.62 -6.43 11.15
CA GLN A 74 11.13 -7.72 10.65
C GLN A 74 12.19 -8.63 9.99
N GLY A 75 13.41 -8.63 10.52
CA GLY A 75 14.52 -9.43 10.00
C GLY A 75 15.27 -8.85 8.80
N GLY A 76 14.92 -7.66 8.34
CA GLY A 76 15.60 -6.94 7.26
C GLY A 76 16.07 -5.54 7.63
N MET A 77 16.89 -4.95 6.77
CA MET A 77 17.26 -3.54 6.85
C MET A 77 16.42 -2.72 5.86
N VAL A 78 15.72 -1.71 6.35
CA VAL A 78 14.87 -0.82 5.54
C VAL A 78 15.73 -0.01 4.58
N PHE A 79 15.42 -0.04 3.29
CA PHE A 79 16.13 0.74 2.25
C PHE A 79 15.21 1.68 1.46
N TRP A 80 13.91 1.57 1.64
CA TRP A 80 12.92 2.48 1.08
C TRP A 80 11.71 2.59 1.99
N VAL A 81 11.16 3.79 2.10
CA VAL A 81 9.93 4.08 2.85
C VAL A 81 9.04 4.97 2.01
N ASP A 82 7.73 4.78 2.11
CA ASP A 82 6.75 5.62 1.42
C ASP A 82 6.61 7.00 2.11
N ALA A 83 5.76 7.88 1.54
CA ALA A 83 5.54 9.22 2.11
C ALA A 83 4.88 9.21 3.49
N SER A 84 4.18 8.13 3.84
CA SER A 84 3.56 7.96 5.17
C SER A 84 4.56 7.51 6.23
N GLN A 85 5.72 6.99 5.80
CA GLN A 85 6.75 6.34 6.62
C GLN A 85 6.25 5.07 7.33
N GLN A 86 5.07 4.55 6.98
CA GLN A 86 4.52 3.34 7.63
C GLN A 86 4.80 2.07 6.83
N HIS A 87 5.01 2.21 5.52
CA HIS A 87 5.27 1.09 4.61
C HIS A 87 6.59 1.30 3.89
N GLY A 88 7.19 0.19 3.46
CA GLY A 88 8.50 0.26 2.85
C GLY A 88 8.99 -1.05 2.27
N LEU A 89 10.25 -1.04 1.88
CA LEU A 89 11.00 -2.21 1.47
C LEU A 89 12.22 -2.37 2.37
N MET A 90 12.49 -3.61 2.74
CA MET A 90 13.66 -4.01 3.50
C MET A 90 14.40 -5.14 2.81
N VAL A 91 15.71 -5.25 3.08
CA VAL A 91 16.61 -6.24 2.48
C VAL A 91 17.13 -7.21 3.54
N SER A 92 17.42 -8.46 3.17
CA SER A 92 18.08 -9.44 4.04
C SER A 92 19.40 -8.88 4.60
N LEU A 93 19.74 -9.22 5.85
CA LEU A 93 20.94 -8.69 6.51
C LEU A 93 22.25 -9.30 6.00
N ALA A 94 22.20 -10.46 5.36
CA ALA A 94 23.32 -11.13 4.71
C ALA A 94 22.99 -11.58 3.28
N ASP A 95 24.03 -11.84 2.48
CA ASP A 95 23.89 -12.50 1.18
C ASP A 95 23.39 -13.93 1.39
N LEU A 96 22.38 -14.35 0.66
CA LEU A 96 21.72 -15.64 0.91
C LEU A 96 22.57 -16.85 0.51
N ASN A 97 23.57 -16.64 -0.33
CA ASN A 97 24.39 -17.67 -0.94
C ASN A 97 25.87 -17.62 -0.48
N GLY A 98 26.14 -17.07 0.70
CA GLY A 98 27.47 -17.15 1.33
C GLY A 98 28.63 -16.61 0.50
N SER A 99 28.35 -15.67 -0.42
CA SER A 99 29.30 -15.11 -1.38
C SER A 99 29.82 -16.05 -2.48
N GLU A 100 29.25 -17.25 -2.66
CA GLU A 100 29.69 -18.22 -3.68
C GLU A 100 29.10 -17.99 -5.08
N GLY A 101 28.06 -17.14 -5.19
CA GLY A 101 27.30 -16.96 -6.42
C GLY A 101 26.22 -18.04 -6.59
N ILE A 102 25.14 -17.71 -7.30
CA ILE A 102 24.13 -18.67 -7.75
C ILE A 102 23.63 -18.24 -9.13
N GLU A 103 23.23 -19.21 -9.95
CA GLU A 103 22.68 -18.95 -11.27
C GLU A 103 21.26 -18.37 -11.16
N TRP A 104 20.89 -17.58 -12.16
CA TRP A 104 19.52 -17.07 -12.30
C TRP A 104 18.56 -18.18 -12.73
N ARG A 105 19.06 -19.15 -13.50
CA ARG A 105 18.30 -20.28 -14.04
C ARG A 105 18.43 -21.56 -13.21
N ASN A 106 17.47 -22.47 -13.37
CA ASN A 106 17.47 -23.76 -12.68
C ASN A 106 18.18 -24.85 -13.50
N GLY A 107 19.51 -24.89 -13.44
CA GLY A 107 20.31 -25.94 -14.08
C GLY A 107 20.21 -25.96 -15.61
N GLU A 108 20.35 -27.14 -16.23
CA GLU A 108 20.48 -27.31 -17.69
C GLU A 108 19.16 -27.30 -18.49
N GLY A 109 18.05 -26.78 -17.94
CA GLY A 109 16.71 -26.79 -18.56
C GLY A 109 16.56 -26.13 -19.95
N GLY A 110 17.62 -25.59 -20.53
CA GLY A 110 17.63 -24.91 -21.83
C GLY A 110 17.09 -23.47 -21.76
N ASP A 111 17.32 -22.74 -22.84
CA ASP A 111 17.01 -21.32 -22.91
C ASP A 111 15.51 -21.09 -23.10
N ARG A 112 14.91 -20.22 -22.30
CA ARG A 112 13.47 -19.92 -22.36
C ARG A 112 13.15 -18.51 -21.89
N THR A 113 11.98 -18.04 -22.33
CA THR A 113 11.37 -16.81 -21.84
C THR A 113 10.48 -17.13 -20.65
N VAL A 114 10.71 -16.45 -19.53
CA VAL A 114 9.90 -16.53 -18.30
C VAL A 114 8.84 -15.42 -18.25
N ASN A 115 8.99 -14.36 -19.05
CA ASN A 115 8.17 -13.14 -19.06
C ASN A 115 8.33 -12.27 -17.80
N ALA A 116 9.47 -12.41 -17.09
CA ALA A 116 9.79 -11.65 -15.90
C ALA A 116 10.41 -10.26 -16.24
N HIS A 117 9.75 -9.48 -17.09
CA HIS A 117 10.30 -8.22 -17.62
C HIS A 117 9.99 -6.97 -16.80
N ALA A 118 9.19 -7.08 -15.74
CA ALA A 118 8.77 -5.93 -14.96
C ALA A 118 9.98 -5.34 -14.20
N LYS A 119 10.15 -4.01 -14.24
CA LYS A 119 11.34 -3.35 -13.70
C LYS A 119 11.10 -2.49 -12.48
N GLY A 120 9.88 -2.02 -12.22
CA GLY A 120 9.62 -0.94 -11.24
C GLY A 120 9.60 -1.37 -9.77
N LEU A 121 9.34 -0.41 -8.89
CA LEU A 121 9.13 -0.66 -7.45
C LEU A 121 7.98 -1.67 -7.25
N GLY A 122 8.21 -2.71 -6.45
CA GLY A 122 7.28 -3.83 -6.21
C GLY A 122 7.24 -4.87 -7.33
N ALA A 123 7.96 -4.67 -8.44
CA ALA A 123 7.91 -5.61 -9.57
C ALA A 123 8.64 -6.93 -9.29
N GLY A 124 9.61 -6.92 -8.37
CA GLY A 124 10.41 -8.10 -8.02
C GLY A 124 9.56 -9.29 -7.57
N GLU A 125 8.47 -9.03 -6.85
CA GLU A 125 7.61 -10.09 -6.31
C GLU A 125 6.97 -10.92 -7.43
N ASN A 126 6.29 -10.26 -8.37
CA ASN A 126 5.63 -10.92 -9.49
C ASN A 126 6.62 -11.65 -10.39
N ASN A 127 7.76 -11.01 -10.69
CA ASN A 127 8.83 -11.64 -11.45
C ASN A 127 9.34 -12.90 -10.75
N THR A 128 9.65 -12.82 -9.45
CA THR A 128 10.14 -13.96 -8.66
C THR A 128 9.16 -15.13 -8.73
N ARG A 129 7.86 -14.87 -8.59
CA ARG A 129 6.82 -15.90 -8.69
C ARG A 129 6.80 -16.56 -10.07
N LEU A 130 6.92 -15.79 -11.16
CA LEU A 130 6.99 -16.33 -12.52
C LEU A 130 8.24 -17.19 -12.73
N ILE A 131 9.41 -16.72 -12.29
CA ILE A 131 10.68 -17.46 -12.40
C ILE A 131 10.60 -18.78 -11.65
N VAL A 132 10.06 -18.78 -10.43
CA VAL A 132 9.89 -20.01 -9.65
C VAL A 132 8.92 -20.98 -10.33
N ALA A 133 7.77 -20.48 -10.81
CA ALA A 133 6.78 -21.32 -11.47
C ALA A 133 7.30 -21.98 -12.75
N GLU A 134 8.03 -21.24 -13.58
CA GLU A 134 8.49 -21.71 -14.89
C GLU A 134 9.74 -22.60 -14.84
N GLN A 135 10.60 -22.43 -13.83
CA GLN A 135 11.91 -23.11 -13.80
C GLN A 135 11.99 -24.28 -12.83
N THR A 136 11.07 -24.41 -11.86
CA THR A 136 11.10 -25.53 -10.88
C THR A 136 11.07 -26.91 -11.56
N ILE A 137 10.40 -27.01 -12.72
CA ILE A 137 10.26 -28.28 -13.44
C ILE A 137 11.58 -28.81 -14.04
N ASP A 138 12.57 -27.94 -14.22
CA ASP A 138 13.83 -28.28 -14.90
C ASP A 138 14.71 -29.18 -14.05
N GLN A 139 14.74 -28.89 -12.75
CA GLN A 139 15.47 -29.65 -11.76
C GLN A 139 14.73 -29.51 -10.43
N GLN A 140 13.95 -30.52 -10.04
CA GLN A 140 13.06 -30.42 -8.88
C GLN A 140 13.80 -30.22 -7.54
N GLU A 141 15.06 -30.64 -7.47
CA GLU A 141 15.94 -30.45 -6.31
C GLU A 141 16.94 -29.29 -6.52
N GLY A 142 16.84 -28.57 -7.64
CA GLY A 142 17.74 -27.49 -7.99
C GLY A 142 17.51 -26.24 -7.14
N GLN A 143 18.51 -25.37 -7.12
CA GLN A 143 18.46 -24.06 -6.47
C GLN A 143 18.86 -23.00 -7.50
N PHE A 144 18.15 -21.88 -7.49
CA PHE A 144 18.40 -20.74 -8.38
C PHE A 144 18.01 -19.45 -7.66
N ALA A 145 18.48 -18.32 -8.18
CA ALA A 145 18.42 -17.02 -7.49
C ALA A 145 17.03 -16.66 -6.94
N ALA A 146 15.98 -16.84 -7.75
CA ALA A 146 14.61 -16.51 -7.36
C ALA A 146 14.05 -17.48 -6.30
N LEU A 147 14.34 -18.78 -6.40
CA LEU A 147 13.90 -19.75 -5.40
C LEU A 147 14.60 -19.55 -4.05
N LEU A 148 15.89 -19.21 -4.07
CA LEU A 148 16.64 -18.89 -2.87
C LEU A 148 16.03 -17.70 -2.12
N ALA A 149 15.68 -16.64 -2.84
CA ALA A 149 15.01 -15.48 -2.24
C ALA A 149 13.57 -15.82 -1.77
N ALA A 150 12.80 -16.56 -2.56
CA ALA A 150 11.41 -16.93 -2.24
C ALA A 150 11.28 -17.85 -1.01
N ASN A 151 12.27 -18.72 -0.80
CA ASN A 151 12.31 -19.63 0.36
C ASN A 151 12.98 -19.00 1.59
N TYR A 152 13.56 -17.81 1.46
CA TYR A 152 14.18 -17.14 2.59
C TYR A 152 13.13 -16.81 3.64
N GLN A 153 13.44 -17.16 4.88
CA GLN A 153 12.59 -16.90 6.03
C GLN A 153 13.45 -16.80 7.28
N VAL A 154 13.18 -15.80 8.09
CA VAL A 154 14.06 -15.44 9.20
C VAL A 154 13.28 -14.86 10.37
N SER A 155 13.86 -14.96 11.57
CA SER A 155 13.33 -14.32 12.77
C SER A 155 13.56 -12.79 12.74
N ALA A 156 13.02 -12.07 13.73
CA ALA A 156 13.17 -10.61 13.83
C ALA A 156 14.64 -10.12 13.86
N ASP A 157 15.57 -10.98 14.27
CA ASP A 157 17.02 -10.67 14.30
C ASP A 157 17.68 -10.68 12.92
N GLY A 158 17.00 -11.15 11.88
CA GLY A 158 17.51 -11.23 10.51
C GLY A 158 18.64 -12.24 10.30
N MET A 159 18.91 -13.10 11.29
CA MET A 159 19.99 -14.08 11.27
C MET A 159 19.53 -15.50 11.63
N THR A 160 18.56 -15.64 12.52
CA THR A 160 18.08 -16.96 12.96
C THR A 160 17.02 -17.49 11.99
N PRO A 161 17.24 -18.65 11.34
CA PRO A 161 16.23 -19.27 10.49
C PRO A 161 14.96 -19.58 11.28
N CYS A 162 13.81 -19.50 10.62
CA CYS A 162 12.55 -19.84 11.26
C CYS A 162 12.54 -21.30 11.76
N PRO A 163 11.91 -21.58 12.93
CA PRO A 163 11.83 -22.93 13.45
C PRO A 163 10.96 -23.82 12.55
N ALA A 164 11.26 -25.12 12.55
CA ALA A 164 10.45 -26.10 11.83
C ALA A 164 8.99 -26.19 12.34
N THR A 165 8.75 -25.78 13.59
CA THR A 165 7.41 -25.72 14.19
C THR A 165 6.97 -24.27 14.33
N ILE A 166 5.97 -23.89 13.53
CA ILE A 166 5.38 -22.55 13.58
C ILE A 166 4.41 -22.47 14.76
N THR A 167 4.62 -21.48 15.63
CA THR A 167 3.74 -21.19 16.76
C THR A 167 3.36 -19.72 16.73
N ALA A 168 2.19 -19.36 17.27
CA ALA A 168 1.74 -17.97 17.30
C ALA A 168 2.59 -17.05 18.21
N THR A 169 3.52 -17.63 18.97
CA THR A 169 4.36 -16.92 19.94
C THR A 169 5.70 -16.45 19.36
N LEU A 170 6.12 -16.95 18.20
CA LEU A 170 7.36 -16.54 17.54
C LEU A 170 7.06 -15.99 16.15
N ALA A 171 7.42 -14.74 15.92
CA ALA A 171 7.34 -14.14 14.59
C ALA A 171 8.40 -14.75 13.66
N CYS A 172 7.95 -15.24 12.51
CA CYS A 172 8.76 -15.69 11.40
C CYS A 172 8.40 -14.86 10.17
N TYR A 173 9.38 -14.22 9.56
CA TYR A 173 9.18 -13.33 8.43
C TYR A 173 9.61 -14.07 7.15
N GLY A 174 8.61 -14.45 6.36
CA GLY A 174 8.74 -15.01 5.01
C GLY A 174 8.19 -14.04 3.97
N GLY A 175 7.94 -14.53 2.74
CA GLY A 175 7.39 -13.68 1.67
C GLY A 175 8.43 -12.75 1.06
N TRP A 176 9.70 -13.11 1.19
CA TRP A 176 10.81 -12.44 0.55
C TRP A 176 10.84 -12.78 -0.94
N TYR A 177 11.45 -11.91 -1.75
CA TYR A 177 11.56 -12.10 -3.19
C TYR A 177 12.87 -11.53 -3.75
N LEU A 178 13.23 -11.96 -4.95
CA LEU A 178 14.37 -11.44 -5.67
C LEU A 178 14.02 -10.04 -6.20
N PRO A 179 14.79 -8.99 -5.91
CA PRO A 179 14.48 -7.62 -6.33
C PRO A 179 14.40 -7.49 -7.85
N SER A 180 13.52 -6.65 -8.36
CA SER A 180 13.64 -6.14 -9.74
C SER A 180 14.90 -5.29 -9.90
N VAL A 181 15.32 -5.06 -11.14
CA VAL A 181 16.52 -4.26 -11.41
C VAL A 181 16.43 -2.84 -10.81
N TYR A 182 15.24 -2.21 -10.78
CA TYR A 182 15.06 -0.90 -10.15
C TYR A 182 15.22 -0.97 -8.63
N GLU A 183 14.61 -1.97 -7.99
CA GLU A 183 14.71 -2.14 -6.53
C GLU A 183 16.15 -2.41 -6.09
N LEU A 184 16.92 -3.11 -6.93
CA LEU A 184 18.33 -3.38 -6.68
C LEU A 184 19.20 -2.13 -6.83
N VAL A 185 18.95 -1.29 -7.85
CA VAL A 185 19.58 0.04 -7.99
C VAL A 185 19.20 0.94 -6.80
N LEU A 186 17.96 0.89 -6.33
CA LEU A 186 17.47 1.64 -5.17
C LEU A 186 18.20 1.20 -3.89
N LEU A 187 18.35 -0.12 -3.70
CA LEU A 187 19.10 -0.72 -2.60
C LEU A 187 20.56 -0.23 -2.57
N HIS A 188 21.24 -0.25 -3.72
CA HIS A 188 22.59 0.31 -3.85
C HIS A 188 22.61 1.80 -3.46
N THR A 189 21.66 2.56 -4.00
CA THR A 189 21.55 4.01 -3.85
C THR A 189 21.36 4.44 -2.38
N HIS A 190 20.57 3.69 -1.61
CA HIS A 190 20.16 4.05 -0.25
C HIS A 190 20.93 3.34 0.86
N LEU A 191 21.47 2.13 0.63
CA LEU A 191 22.27 1.44 1.66
C LEU A 191 23.75 1.36 1.30
N LYS A 192 24.11 0.81 0.13
CA LYS A 192 25.51 0.58 -0.23
C LYS A 192 26.34 1.87 -0.22
N ARG A 193 25.84 2.94 -0.86
CA ARG A 193 26.53 4.25 -0.87
C ARG A 193 26.69 4.88 0.53
N MET A 194 25.87 4.46 1.49
CA MET A 194 25.94 4.92 2.89
C MET A 194 26.80 4.01 3.76
N GLY A 195 27.38 2.93 3.20
CA GLY A 195 28.14 1.93 3.96
C GLY A 195 27.28 1.06 4.87
N LEU A 196 25.98 0.92 4.56
CA LEU A 196 25.02 0.14 5.33
C LEU A 196 24.70 -1.21 4.66
N GLY A 197 24.12 -2.14 5.42
CA GLY A 197 23.59 -3.41 4.90
C GLY A 197 24.62 -4.52 4.64
N GLN A 198 25.91 -4.28 4.92
CA GLN A 198 26.99 -5.26 4.69
C GLN A 198 26.98 -5.82 3.26
N LEU A 199 26.76 -4.95 2.28
CA LEU A 199 26.66 -5.31 0.86
C LEU A 199 28.06 -5.36 0.24
N ALA A 200 28.41 -6.48 -0.40
CA ALA A 200 29.72 -6.69 -1.02
C ALA A 200 29.89 -5.83 -2.29
N ASP A 201 31.14 -5.56 -2.69
CA ASP A 201 31.48 -4.92 -3.98
C ASP A 201 31.46 -5.97 -5.12
N LEU A 202 30.31 -6.62 -5.28
CA LEU A 202 30.09 -7.71 -6.24
C LEU A 202 28.74 -7.53 -6.96
N SER A 203 28.52 -8.34 -8.00
CA SER A 203 27.28 -8.34 -8.76
C SER A 203 26.15 -9.08 -8.04
N TYR A 204 24.98 -8.47 -8.01
CA TYR A 204 23.75 -9.05 -7.45
C TYR A 204 22.71 -9.27 -8.53
N TRP A 205 22.10 -10.46 -8.53
CA TRP A 205 21.02 -10.78 -9.46
C TRP A 205 19.77 -9.96 -9.18
N SER A 206 19.11 -9.52 -10.25
CA SER A 206 17.73 -9.08 -10.20
C SER A 206 16.79 -10.14 -10.76
N SER A 207 15.51 -10.03 -10.45
CA SER A 207 14.45 -10.85 -11.04
C SER A 207 14.09 -10.42 -12.46
N THR A 208 14.71 -9.37 -13.01
CA THR A 208 14.33 -8.83 -14.32
C THR A 208 15.03 -9.61 -15.42
N GLU A 209 14.23 -10.28 -16.26
CA GLU A 209 14.67 -10.99 -17.45
C GLU A 209 14.94 -10.03 -18.61
N SER A 210 16.03 -10.29 -19.37
CA SER A 210 16.36 -9.55 -20.59
C SER A 210 16.00 -10.33 -21.85
N SER A 211 16.39 -11.60 -21.90
CA SER A 211 16.21 -12.49 -23.05
C SER A 211 16.05 -13.94 -22.60
N THR A 212 15.99 -14.88 -23.55
CA THR A 212 15.91 -16.32 -23.24
C THR A 212 17.15 -16.82 -22.48
N THR A 213 18.31 -16.21 -22.72
CA THR A 213 19.61 -16.58 -22.16
C THR A 213 20.13 -15.62 -21.11
N GLU A 214 19.61 -14.40 -21.02
CA GLU A 214 20.20 -13.35 -20.18
C GLU A 214 19.20 -12.70 -19.22
N ALA A 215 19.72 -12.22 -18.10
CA ALA A 215 18.99 -11.47 -17.08
C ALA A 215 19.79 -10.26 -16.61
N TRP A 216 19.13 -9.35 -15.89
CA TRP A 216 19.75 -8.16 -15.35
C TRP A 216 20.37 -8.43 -13.97
N LEU A 217 21.59 -7.94 -13.78
CA LEU A 217 22.24 -7.80 -12.48
C LEU A 217 22.67 -6.35 -12.25
N VAL A 218 23.06 -6.01 -11.03
CA VAL A 218 23.67 -4.72 -10.69
C VAL A 218 24.99 -4.98 -10.01
N ASP A 219 26.05 -4.32 -10.46
CA ASP A 219 27.36 -4.33 -9.81
C ASP A 219 27.36 -3.34 -8.63
N PHE A 220 27.57 -3.81 -7.41
CA PHE A 220 27.52 -2.96 -6.21
C PHE A 220 28.80 -2.18 -5.95
N SER A 221 29.85 -2.36 -6.75
CA SER A 221 31.04 -1.49 -6.73
C SER A 221 30.78 -0.16 -7.45
N SER A 222 29.93 -0.18 -8.50
CA SER A 222 29.64 0.97 -9.36
C SER A 222 28.19 1.46 -9.25
N GLY A 223 27.25 0.57 -8.93
CA GLY A 223 25.81 0.81 -8.93
C GLY A 223 25.14 0.67 -10.30
N GLU A 224 25.89 0.21 -11.31
CA GLU A 224 25.41 0.16 -12.70
C GLU A 224 24.70 -1.18 -13.01
N PRO A 225 23.52 -1.14 -13.64
CA PRO A 225 22.84 -2.34 -14.11
C PRO A 225 23.46 -2.84 -15.43
N SER A 226 23.64 -4.15 -15.55
CA SER A 226 24.10 -4.80 -16.77
C SER A 226 23.36 -6.12 -17.02
N VAL A 227 23.45 -6.59 -18.26
CA VAL A 227 22.82 -7.85 -18.71
C VAL A 227 23.90 -8.92 -18.81
N HIS A 228 23.64 -10.09 -18.24
CA HIS A 228 24.57 -11.22 -18.23
C HIS A 228 23.83 -12.53 -18.48
N GLU A 229 24.57 -13.55 -18.91
CA GLU A 229 24.04 -14.90 -19.09
C GLU A 229 23.47 -15.44 -17.78
N LYS A 230 22.29 -16.06 -17.84
CA LYS A 230 21.57 -16.60 -16.67
C LYS A 230 22.35 -17.67 -15.92
N LEU A 231 23.31 -18.31 -16.59
CA LEU A 231 24.24 -19.30 -16.03
C LEU A 231 25.44 -18.67 -15.27
N THR A 232 25.58 -17.34 -15.30
CA THR A 232 26.63 -16.66 -14.55
C THR A 232 26.30 -16.71 -13.06
N PRO A 233 27.22 -17.16 -12.19
CA PRO A 233 27.00 -17.07 -10.75
C PRO A 233 27.05 -15.60 -10.29
N ALA A 234 26.02 -15.14 -9.58
CA ALA A 234 26.02 -13.83 -8.91
C ALA A 234 25.33 -13.89 -7.55
N LEU A 235 25.48 -12.84 -6.74
CA LEU A 235 24.97 -12.81 -5.37
C LEU A 235 23.47 -12.55 -5.31
N VAL A 236 22.85 -12.96 -4.21
CA VAL A 236 21.42 -12.74 -3.97
C VAL A 236 21.20 -12.04 -2.63
N ARG A 237 20.46 -10.94 -2.70
CA ARG A 237 19.78 -10.31 -1.57
C ARG A 237 18.29 -10.45 -1.78
N ALA A 238 17.60 -10.94 -0.76
CA ALA A 238 16.15 -10.97 -0.75
C ALA A 238 15.61 -9.63 -0.24
N ILE A 239 14.48 -9.18 -0.77
CA ILE A 239 13.73 -8.04 -0.23
C ILE A 239 12.31 -8.45 0.18
N HIS A 240 11.74 -7.73 1.12
CA HIS A 240 10.37 -7.91 1.60
C HIS A 240 9.70 -6.54 1.78
N ALA A 241 8.42 -6.46 1.44
CA ALA A 241 7.61 -5.26 1.66
C ALA A 241 6.88 -5.39 3.00
N PHE A 242 6.74 -4.28 3.70
CA PHE A 242 6.00 -4.18 4.96
C PHE A 242 5.01 -3.02 4.92
#